data_AF-A0A8T9QGB2-F1
#
_entry.id   AF-A0A8T9QGB2-F1
#
_cell.length_a   1.000
_cell.length_b   1.000
_cell.length_c   1.000
_cell.angle_alpha   90.00
_cell.angle_beta   90.00
_cell.angle_gamma   90.00
#
_symmetry.space_group_name_H-M   'P 1'
#
loop_
_entity.id
_entity.type
_entity.pdbx_description
1 polymer ?
#
loop_
_entity_poly.entity_id
_entity_poly.type
_entity_poly.pdbx_seq_one_letter_code
_entity_poly.pdbx_strand_id
1 'polypeptide(L)'
;MSNVIPGSPVEMAQEMKGTASRSRKVQKPVWHTVLSWKEGEEVSQAQKVAAAQRYCELIGAPIARHQVVVYEHRDKKHAHVHIYINRVPIDGGPALRTDNNFYRQPAITKQISQELGMQPIPERRRSIKDLDPKKQAVRQG
;
A
#
# COMPACT_ATOMS: atom_id res chain seq x y z
N MET A 1 -0.19 -7.51 21.53
CA MET A 1 0.17 -8.54 20.53
C MET A 1 0.92 -7.85 19.42
N SER A 2 2.16 -8.28 19.16
CA SER A 2 3.07 -7.62 18.23
C SER A 2 2.81 -8.11 16.81
N ASN A 3 2.40 -7.22 15.91
CA ASN A 3 2.08 -7.54 14.51
C ASN A 3 3.32 -7.61 13.60
N VAL A 4 4.46 -8.03 14.15
CA VAL A 4 5.66 -8.31 13.38
C VAL A 4 5.98 -9.76 13.64
N ILE A 5 5.50 -10.65 12.76
CA ILE A 5 5.84 -12.07 12.81
C ILE A 5 7.11 -12.24 11.97
N PRO A 6 8.29 -12.45 12.57
CA PRO A 6 9.44 -12.91 11.81
C PRO A 6 9.13 -14.31 11.28
N GLY A 7 9.20 -14.49 9.97
CA GLY A 7 8.93 -15.75 9.29
C GLY A 7 9.40 -15.71 7.84
N SER A 8 9.60 -16.87 7.24
CA SER A 8 9.89 -16.96 5.81
C SER A 8 8.73 -16.37 4.99
N PRO A 9 8.98 -15.85 3.77
CA PRO A 9 7.91 -15.38 2.90
C PRO A 9 6.81 -16.42 2.66
N VAL A 10 7.16 -17.70 2.71
CA VAL A 10 6.24 -18.84 2.57
C VAL A 10 5.28 -18.92 3.78
N GLU A 11 5.80 -18.85 5.00
CA GLU A 11 4.98 -18.89 6.22
C GLU A 11 4.04 -17.69 6.29
N MET A 12 4.53 -16.48 6.02
CA MET A 12 3.69 -15.28 5.97
C MET A 12 2.58 -15.39 4.92
N ALA A 13 2.87 -15.96 3.75
CA ALA A 13 1.86 -16.19 2.72
C ALA A 13 0.81 -17.23 3.16
N GLN A 14 1.22 -18.28 3.86
CA GLN A 14 0.31 -19.28 4.42
C GLN A 14 -0.62 -18.68 5.48
N GLU A 15 -0.08 -17.86 6.38
CA GLU A 15 -0.88 -17.15 7.38
C GLU A 15 -1.88 -16.19 6.73
N MET A 16 -1.44 -15.40 5.75
CA MET A 16 -2.33 -14.51 5.01
C MET A 16 -3.46 -15.28 4.33
N LYS A 17 -3.18 -16.48 3.79
CA LYS A 17 -4.20 -17.37 3.22
C LYS A 17 -5.17 -17.88 4.29
N GLY A 18 -4.68 -18.20 5.49
CA GLY A 18 -5.50 -18.58 6.64
C GLY A 18 -6.50 -17.48 7.02
N THR A 19 -6.02 -16.25 7.22
CA THR A 19 -6.90 -15.10 7.54
C THR A 19 -7.88 -14.82 6.40
N ALA A 20 -7.44 -14.90 5.15
CA ALA A 20 -8.31 -14.69 3.99
C ALA A 20 -9.46 -15.72 3.91
N SER A 21 -9.19 -16.97 4.29
CA SER A 21 -10.18 -18.06 4.25
C SER A 21 -11.37 -17.87 5.20
N ARG A 22 -11.25 -16.94 6.17
CA ARG A 22 -12.34 -16.57 7.10
C ARG A 22 -13.53 -15.93 6.42
N SER A 23 -13.40 -15.45 5.17
CA SER A 23 -14.52 -14.89 4.41
C SER A 23 -14.58 -15.44 2.99
N ARG A 24 -15.61 -16.25 2.70
CA ARG A 24 -15.88 -16.75 1.34
C ARG A 24 -16.40 -15.65 0.40
N LYS A 25 -16.83 -14.51 0.93
CA LYS A 25 -17.39 -13.39 0.14
C LYS A 25 -16.30 -12.54 -0.53
N VAL A 26 -15.08 -12.54 0.00
CA VAL A 26 -14.00 -11.69 -0.49
C VAL A 26 -13.18 -12.45 -1.53
N GLN A 27 -13.49 -12.26 -2.82
CA GLN A 27 -12.82 -12.97 -3.92
C GLN A 27 -11.35 -12.59 -4.11
N LYS A 28 -10.98 -11.34 -3.78
CA LYS A 28 -9.61 -10.83 -3.83
C LYS A 28 -9.22 -10.39 -2.42
N PRO A 29 -8.73 -11.29 -1.55
CA PRO A 29 -8.55 -11.01 -0.14
C PRO A 29 -7.29 -10.21 0.18
N VAL A 30 -6.34 -10.11 -0.75
CA VAL A 30 -5.10 -9.36 -0.53
C VAL A 30 -5.17 -8.02 -1.26
N TRP A 31 -4.88 -6.95 -0.53
CA TRP A 31 -4.58 -5.63 -1.08
C TRP A 31 -3.07 -5.47 -1.16
N HIS A 32 -2.57 -5.10 -2.34
CA HIS A 32 -1.15 -4.88 -2.58
C HIS A 32 -0.91 -3.43 -2.99
N THR A 33 0.03 -2.78 -2.32
CA THR A 33 0.50 -1.45 -2.71
C THR A 33 2.01 -1.35 -2.56
N VAL A 34 2.59 -0.29 -3.13
CA VAL A 34 4.02 -0.02 -3.07
C VAL A 34 4.20 1.44 -2.69
N LEU A 35 5.04 1.69 -1.69
CA LEU A 35 5.59 3.02 -1.43
C LEU A 35 7.00 3.05 -1.96
N SER A 36 7.33 4.10 -2.71
CA SER A 36 8.64 4.29 -3.33
C SER A 36 9.14 5.68 -3.01
N TRP A 37 10.43 5.78 -2.77
CA TRP A 37 11.11 7.05 -2.49
C TRP A 37 11.91 7.50 -3.71
N LYS A 38 12.30 8.78 -3.72
CA LYS A 38 13.07 9.33 -4.82
C LYS A 38 14.46 8.68 -4.86
N GLU A 39 15.03 8.53 -6.06
CA GLU A 39 16.41 8.07 -6.20
C GLU A 39 17.36 9.04 -5.49
N GLY A 40 18.25 8.51 -4.64
CA GLY A 40 19.15 9.29 -3.78
C GLY A 40 18.53 9.82 -2.48
N GLU A 41 17.26 9.54 -2.19
CA GLU A 41 16.66 9.88 -0.89
C GLU A 41 17.05 8.83 0.16
N GLU A 42 17.76 9.25 1.19
CA GLU A 42 18.12 8.39 2.32
C GLU A 42 16.94 8.25 3.28
N VAL A 43 16.38 7.04 3.34
CA VAL A 43 15.22 6.75 4.19
C VAL A 43 15.58 5.63 5.16
N SER A 44 15.52 5.94 6.44
CA SER A 44 15.77 4.98 7.52
C SER A 44 14.70 3.88 7.55
N GLN A 45 15.04 2.72 8.11
CA GLN A 45 14.07 1.65 8.34
C GLN A 45 12.86 2.13 9.16
N ALA A 46 13.09 2.98 10.16
CA ALA A 46 12.03 3.54 11.00
C ALA A 46 11.06 4.41 10.18
N GLN A 47 11.56 5.25 9.28
CA GLN A 47 10.73 6.05 8.39
C GLN A 47 9.92 5.18 7.41
N LYS A 48 10.51 4.10 6.89
CA LYS A 48 9.80 3.13 6.03
C LYS A 48 8.65 2.46 6.76
N VAL A 49 8.88 2.02 7.99
CA VAL A 49 7.87 1.40 8.85
C VAL A 49 6.78 2.41 9.20
N ALA A 50 7.14 3.64 9.59
CA ALA A 50 6.19 4.71 9.90
C ALA A 50 5.32 5.06 8.68
N ALA A 51 5.91 5.18 7.49
CA ALA A 51 5.18 5.42 6.25
C ALA A 51 4.20 4.28 5.94
N ALA A 52 4.63 3.02 6.09
CA ALA A 52 3.77 1.86 5.85
C ALA A 52 2.62 1.77 6.85
N GLN A 53 2.88 2.01 8.14
CA GLN A 53 1.84 2.06 9.17
C GLN A 53 0.85 3.18 8.88
N ARG A 54 1.34 4.38 8.56
CA ARG A 54 0.48 5.52 8.26
C ARG A 54 -0.38 5.29 7.02
N TYR A 55 0.18 4.64 6.00
CA TYR A 55 -0.58 4.20 4.84
C TYR A 55 -1.74 3.27 5.24
N CYS A 56 -1.48 2.29 6.11
CA CYS A 56 -2.48 1.35 6.58
C CYS A 56 -3.62 2.06 7.34
N GLU A 57 -3.31 3.06 8.17
CA GLU A 57 -4.32 3.90 8.83
C GLU A 57 -5.19 4.65 7.80
N LEU A 58 -4.56 5.35 6.85
CA LEU A 58 -5.26 6.22 5.90
C LEU A 58 -6.07 5.45 4.84
N ILE A 59 -5.62 4.24 4.46
CA ILE A 59 -6.41 3.38 3.56
C ILE A 59 -7.60 2.75 4.29
N GLY A 60 -7.66 2.81 5.61
CA GLY A 60 -8.72 2.26 6.45
C GLY A 60 -8.49 0.81 6.86
N ALA A 61 -7.22 0.39 6.92
CA ALA A 61 -6.79 -0.93 7.34
C ALA A 61 -5.78 -0.85 8.51
N PRO A 62 -6.17 -0.28 9.66
CA PRO A 62 -5.27 -0.16 10.80
C PRO A 62 -4.73 -1.54 11.20
N ILE A 63 -3.46 -1.59 11.60
CA ILE A 63 -2.78 -2.86 11.92
C ILE A 63 -3.46 -3.61 13.07
N ALA A 64 -4.16 -2.90 13.97
CA ALA A 64 -4.95 -3.52 15.03
C ALA A 64 -6.15 -4.34 14.51
N ARG A 65 -6.57 -4.11 13.26
CA ARG A 65 -7.77 -4.71 12.66
C ARG A 65 -7.48 -5.58 11.45
N HIS A 66 -6.35 -5.37 10.78
CA HIS A 66 -5.97 -6.10 9.58
C HIS A 66 -4.57 -6.69 9.71
N GLN A 67 -4.41 -7.92 9.20
CA GLN A 67 -3.09 -8.52 9.03
C GLN A 67 -2.34 -7.78 7.91
N VAL A 68 -1.14 -7.28 8.21
CA VAL A 68 -0.31 -6.52 7.29
C VAL A 68 1.10 -7.12 7.25
N VAL A 69 1.63 -7.28 6.04
CA VAL A 69 3.03 -7.68 5.79
C VAL A 69 3.70 -6.57 4.97
N VAL A 70 4.86 -6.12 5.42
CA VAL A 70 5.66 -5.12 4.71
C VAL A 70 6.99 -5.76 4.31
N TYR A 71 7.34 -5.65 3.04
CA TYR A 71 8.56 -6.20 2.49
C TYR A 71 9.38 -5.12 1.79
N GLU A 72 10.66 -4.99 2.15
CA GLU A 72 11.59 -4.06 1.53
C GLU A 72 12.40 -4.78 0.45
N HIS A 73 12.46 -4.19 -0.74
CA HIS A 73 13.40 -4.60 -1.78
C HIS A 73 14.65 -3.72 -1.72
N ARG A 74 15.83 -4.34 -1.62
CA ARG A 74 17.15 -3.66 -1.61
C ARG A 74 17.92 -3.79 -2.92
N ASP A 75 17.30 -4.35 -3.94
CA ASP A 75 17.89 -4.70 -5.23
C ASP A 75 17.86 -3.53 -6.26
N LYS A 76 17.06 -2.49 -6.01
CA LYS A 76 16.91 -1.33 -6.93
C LYS A 76 17.57 -0.08 -6.38
N LYS A 77 17.94 0.82 -7.31
CA LYS A 77 18.53 2.14 -7.02
C LYS A 77 17.64 3.06 -6.16
N HIS A 78 16.32 2.82 -6.15
CA HIS A 78 15.38 3.55 -5.30
C HIS A 78 14.84 2.64 -4.21
N ALA A 79 14.82 3.15 -2.98
CA ALA A 79 14.15 2.49 -1.88
C ALA A 79 12.66 2.31 -2.21
N HIS A 80 12.12 1.13 -1.95
CA HIS A 80 10.70 0.87 -2.04
C HIS A 80 10.29 -0.27 -1.10
N VAL A 81 9.06 -0.17 -0.58
CA VAL A 81 8.44 -1.20 0.24
C VAL A 81 7.13 -1.65 -0.39
N HIS A 82 6.95 -2.96 -0.43
CA HIS A 82 5.69 -3.60 -0.75
C HIS A 82 4.87 -3.76 0.53
N ILE A 83 3.60 -3.38 0.48
CA ILE A 83 2.66 -3.54 1.59
C ILE A 83 1.55 -4.48 1.11
N TYR A 84 1.38 -5.57 1.85
CA TYR A 84 0.34 -6.56 1.65
C TYR A 84 -0.62 -6.50 2.84
N ILE A 85 -1.90 -6.26 2.57
CA ILE A 85 -2.93 -6.13 3.61
C ILE A 85 -3.98 -7.20 3.34
N ASN A 86 -4.33 -7.98 4.37
CA ASN A 86 -5.51 -8.82 4.29
C ASN A 86 -6.75 -7.96 4.40
N ARG A 87 -7.57 -7.91 3.36
CA ARG A 87 -8.82 -7.17 3.32
C ARG A 87 -9.86 -7.74 4.26
N VAL A 88 -9.76 -9.02 4.62
CA VAL A 88 -10.60 -9.64 5.64
C VAL A 88 -10.06 -9.19 7.01
N PRO A 89 -10.85 -8.43 7.80
CA PRO A 89 -10.39 -7.97 9.09
C PRO A 89 -10.43 -9.12 10.10
N ILE A 90 -9.58 -9.04 11.12
CA ILE A 90 -9.49 -10.08 12.15
C ILE A 90 -10.68 -10.04 13.13
N ASP A 91 -11.36 -8.90 13.22
CA ASP A 91 -12.51 -8.61 14.09
C ASP A 91 -13.86 -9.09 13.53
N GLY A 92 -13.90 -9.61 12.30
CA GLY A 92 -15.14 -10.06 11.65
C GLY A 92 -16.00 -8.95 11.05
N GLY A 93 -15.54 -7.69 11.08
CA GLY A 93 -16.22 -6.56 10.47
C GLY A 93 -16.18 -6.56 8.93
N PRO A 94 -16.64 -5.47 8.29
CA PRO A 94 -16.62 -5.36 6.84
C PRO A 94 -15.20 -5.36 6.28
N ALA A 95 -15.03 -5.99 5.12
CA ALA A 95 -13.77 -6.06 4.41
C ALA A 95 -13.30 -4.67 3.94
N LEU A 96 -11.98 -4.52 3.77
CA LEU A 96 -11.39 -3.29 3.26
C LEU A 96 -12.00 -2.90 1.92
N ARG A 97 -12.44 -1.64 1.87
CA ARG A 97 -12.99 -0.96 0.70
C ARG A 97 -11.92 -0.72 -0.35
N THR A 98 -12.25 -1.02 -1.61
CA THR A 98 -11.33 -0.90 -2.76
C THR A 98 -11.79 0.12 -3.79
N ASP A 99 -12.88 0.84 -3.50
CA ASP A 99 -13.44 1.87 -4.37
C ASP A 99 -12.63 3.17 -4.31
N ASN A 100 -12.74 3.96 -5.38
CA ASN A 100 -12.11 5.29 -5.54
C ASN A 100 -10.59 5.32 -5.32
N ASN A 101 -9.92 4.17 -5.44
CA ASN A 101 -8.49 4.06 -5.15
C ASN A 101 -7.61 4.94 -6.04
N PHE A 102 -8.04 5.21 -7.28
CA PHE A 102 -7.34 6.11 -8.20
C PHE A 102 -7.16 7.52 -7.63
N TYR A 103 -8.10 7.98 -6.81
CA TYR A 103 -8.06 9.29 -6.15
C TYR A 103 -7.49 9.18 -4.72
N ARG A 104 -7.77 8.09 -4.02
CA ARG A 104 -7.30 7.88 -2.64
C ARG A 104 -5.78 7.67 -2.57
N GLN A 105 -5.18 6.86 -3.44
CA GLN A 105 -3.73 6.58 -3.37
C GLN A 105 -2.89 7.85 -3.46
N PRO A 106 -3.07 8.74 -4.45
CA PRO A 106 -2.24 9.94 -4.55
C PRO A 106 -2.45 10.89 -3.36
N ALA A 107 -3.68 11.01 -2.86
CA ALA A 107 -3.98 11.82 -1.68
C ALA A 107 -3.28 11.28 -0.42
N ILE A 108 -3.33 9.96 -0.20
CA ILE A 108 -2.67 9.28 0.92
C ILE A 108 -1.16 9.44 0.82
N THR A 109 -0.55 9.17 -0.34
CA THR A 109 0.90 9.32 -0.54
C THR A 109 1.35 10.76 -0.34
N LYS A 110 0.58 11.73 -0.83
CA LYS A 110 0.85 13.16 -0.61
C LYS A 110 0.82 13.50 0.88
N GLN A 111 -0.20 13.05 1.60
CA GLN A 111 -0.32 13.27 3.04
C GLN A 111 0.85 12.65 3.81
N ILE A 112 1.23 11.40 3.51
CA ILE A 112 2.37 10.73 4.16
C ILE A 112 3.67 11.49 3.90
N SER A 113 3.89 11.96 2.65
CA SER A 113 5.10 12.72 2.32
C SER A 113 5.20 14.02 3.11
N GLN A 114 4.08 14.71 3.32
CA GLN A 114 4.01 15.94 4.11
C GLN A 114 4.24 15.68 5.60
N GLU A 115 3.61 14.65 6.16
CA GLU A 115 3.73 14.28 7.58
C GLU A 115 5.15 13.82 7.95
N LEU A 116 5.85 13.14 7.03
CA LEU A 116 7.19 12.62 7.26
C LEU A 116 8.31 13.55 6.75
N GLY A 117 7.98 14.75 6.27
CA GLY A 117 8.95 15.71 5.73
C GLY A 117 9.73 15.19 4.50
N MET A 118 9.13 14.30 3.72
CA MET A 118 9.74 13.68 2.55
C MET A 118 9.60 14.56 1.30
N GLN A 119 10.50 14.37 0.34
CA GLN A 119 10.43 15.09 -0.92
C GLN A 119 9.17 14.65 -1.69
N PRO A 120 8.35 15.58 -2.21
CA PRO A 120 7.20 15.21 -3.02
C PRO A 120 7.68 14.49 -4.28
N ILE A 121 7.07 13.34 -4.57
CA ILE A 121 7.27 12.66 -5.86
C ILE A 121 6.67 13.58 -6.94
N PRO A 122 7.35 13.82 -8.08
CA PRO A 122 6.78 14.60 -9.17
C PRO A 122 5.39 14.07 -9.54
N GLU A 123 4.44 14.97 -9.75
CA GLU A 123 3.05 14.60 -10.01
C GLU A 123 2.95 13.60 -11.17
N ARG A 124 2.45 12.41 -10.82
CA ARG A 124 2.01 11.33 -11.71
C ARG A 124 2.99 11.01 -12.86
N ARG A 125 3.74 9.90 -12.73
CA ARG A 125 4.15 9.14 -13.94
C ARG A 125 2.87 8.81 -14.69
N ARG A 126 2.60 9.53 -15.79
CA ARG A 126 1.54 9.20 -16.74
C ARG A 126 1.79 7.74 -17.15
N SER A 127 0.80 6.88 -16.96
CA SER A 127 0.84 5.56 -17.60
C SER A 127 0.99 5.80 -19.11
N ILE A 128 1.65 4.89 -19.85
CA ILE A 128 1.67 4.96 -21.32
C ILE A 128 0.22 5.02 -21.87
N LYS A 129 -0.75 4.46 -21.12
CA LYS A 129 -2.19 4.54 -21.43
C LYS A 129 -2.82 5.93 -21.18
N ASP A 130 -2.20 6.79 -20.38
CA ASP A 130 -2.65 8.16 -20.11
C ASP A 130 -2.11 9.17 -21.17
N LEU A 131 -1.19 8.71 -22.02
CA LEU A 131 -0.64 9.47 -23.15
C LEU A 131 -1.40 9.20 -24.47
N ASP A 132 -2.47 8.40 -24.43
CA ASP A 132 -3.33 8.18 -25.60
C ASP A 132 -3.97 9.52 -26.02
N PRO A 133 -3.65 10.05 -27.22
CA PRO A 133 -4.17 11.33 -27.71
C PRO A 133 -5.71 11.38 -27.72
N LYS A 134 -6.38 10.23 -27.85
CA LYS A 134 -7.84 10.15 -27.97
C LYS A 134 -8.58 10.44 -26.66
N LYS A 135 -7.94 10.33 -25.49
CA LYS A 135 -8.58 10.66 -24.19
C LYS A 135 -8.33 12.09 -23.71
N GLN A 136 -7.34 12.80 -24.25
CA GLN A 136 -7.12 14.22 -23.91
C GLN A 136 -8.19 15.13 -24.54
N ALA A 137 -8.73 14.75 -25.70
CA ALA A 137 -9.78 15.50 -26.38
C ALA A 137 -11.14 15.49 -25.66
N VAL A 138 -11.41 14.50 -24.79
CA VAL A 138 -12.71 14.37 -24.09
C VAL A 138 -12.80 15.24 -22.83
N ARG A 139 -11.69 15.90 -22.42
CA ARG A 139 -11.64 16.75 -21.21
C ARG A 139 -11.67 18.24 -21.50
N GLN A 140 -11.71 18.66 -22.76
CA GLN A 140 -11.83 20.07 -23.18
C GLN A 140 -13.06 20.33 -24.06
N GLY A 141 -14.05 19.43 -24.02
CA GLY A 141 -15.35 19.61 -24.66
C GLY A 141 -16.46 19.62 -23.62
#